data_AF-A0AAI8YPL1-F1
#
_entry.id   AF-A0AAI8YPL1-F1
#
_cell.length_a   1.000
_cell.length_b   1.000
_cell.length_c   1.000
_cell.angle_alpha   90.00
_cell.angle_beta   90.00
_cell.angle_gamma   90.00
#
_symmetry.space_group_name_H-M   'P 1'
#
loop_
_entity.id
_entity.type
_entity.pdbx_description
1 polymer ?
#
loop_
_entity_poly.entity_id
_entity_poly.type
_entity_poly.pdbx_seq_one_letter_code
_entity_poly.pdbx_strand_id
1 'polypeptide(L)'
;MHTPTSKALFRPLFTTLLLPSTALAVSLTTLSPRDTPAALPRVASISYSGNGCPSSAPEVDKLGSWSDLAFQMNAFDAQIPGGTTSSTNCEVHVQAIGCSAGWQVGVKDVYVKGHLVLDPGAELDYYVTSFWSEDAGADVTVSGSVPNTGMTRLDEDVTAHTSIPEDQVVWSQCSGTDGALGLLNVNFRVALLADGDQYGYFGKDADTTATESYGSRSLLRHNLPPDRRPSPSSNATPSPSAACSGGGSTDPPPSTLPPAQFSLGRFGIPLNAAAVLYSIWAFLWSFWPQAYPATASGYKWASPIFGVTLAGSLVYFVVRTRHTYVGPVTEVEGRKLHAR
;
A
#
# COMPACT_ATOMS: atom_id res chain seq x y z
N MET A 1 -70.16 -30.97 51.68
CA MET A 1 -69.16 -31.30 52.72
C MET A 1 -68.31 -32.46 52.21
N HIS A 2 -67.06 -32.19 51.88
CA HIS A 2 -66.13 -33.15 51.29
C HIS A 2 -64.77 -32.99 51.95
N THR A 3 -64.33 -34.05 52.61
CA THR A 3 -62.96 -34.36 53.03
C THR A 3 -62.95 -35.87 53.38
N PRO A 4 -61.80 -36.57 53.39
CA PRO A 4 -60.72 -36.55 52.40
C PRO A 4 -60.13 -37.97 52.15
N THR A 5 -59.01 -38.01 51.42
CA THR A 5 -57.90 -39.01 51.49
C THR A 5 -58.09 -40.44 50.98
N SER A 6 -57.28 -40.77 49.97
CA SER A 6 -56.27 -41.85 49.96
C SER A 6 -56.16 -42.46 48.55
N LYS A 7 -55.10 -42.12 47.80
CA LYS A 7 -54.74 -42.80 46.55
C LYS A 7 -53.75 -43.91 46.87
N ALA A 8 -54.23 -45.14 46.80
CA ALA A 8 -53.44 -46.35 46.96
C ALA A 8 -52.65 -46.69 45.68
N LEU A 9 -51.45 -47.21 45.91
CA LEU A 9 -50.48 -47.67 44.94
C LEU A 9 -51.02 -48.78 44.03
N PHE A 10 -50.75 -48.68 42.73
CA PHE A 10 -50.72 -49.83 41.83
C PHE A 10 -49.41 -49.79 41.05
N ARG A 11 -48.63 -50.87 41.18
CA ARG A 11 -47.26 -51.02 40.64
C ARG A 11 -47.34 -52.04 39.51
N PRO A 12 -47.05 -51.70 38.24
CA PRO A 12 -46.76 -52.69 37.24
C PRO A 12 -45.26 -52.81 36.99
N LEU A 13 -44.79 -54.05 36.98
CA LEU A 13 -43.52 -54.50 36.43
C LEU A 13 -43.30 -53.87 35.04
N PHE A 14 -42.15 -53.24 34.83
CA PHE A 14 -41.60 -53.08 33.50
C PHE A 14 -40.17 -53.59 33.45
N THR A 15 -40.05 -54.65 32.67
CA THR A 15 -38.87 -55.43 32.34
C THR A 15 -37.79 -54.53 31.72
N THR A 16 -36.60 -54.57 32.31
CA THR A 16 -35.37 -53.95 31.80
C THR A 16 -34.97 -54.57 30.45
N LEU A 17 -35.08 -53.79 29.37
CA LEU A 17 -34.45 -54.07 28.08
C LEU A 17 -33.21 -53.16 27.94
N LEU A 18 -32.02 -53.72 28.11
CA LEU A 18 -30.75 -53.05 27.82
C LEU A 18 -30.56 -53.01 26.30
N LEU A 19 -30.84 -51.85 25.67
CA LEU A 19 -30.32 -51.54 24.34
C LEU A 19 -28.96 -50.84 24.49
N PRO A 20 -27.91 -51.25 23.75
CA PRO A 20 -26.69 -50.48 23.67
C PRO A 20 -26.98 -49.17 22.94
N SER A 21 -26.93 -48.06 23.66
CA SER A 21 -26.94 -46.73 23.04
C SER A 21 -25.60 -46.54 22.34
N THR A 22 -25.53 -46.81 21.04
CA THR A 22 -24.46 -46.29 20.20
C THR A 22 -24.67 -44.80 20.08
N ALA A 23 -24.01 -44.03 20.96
CA ALA A 23 -23.88 -42.60 20.80
C ALA A 23 -23.13 -42.33 19.50
N LEU A 24 -23.85 -41.92 18.45
CA LEU A 24 -23.26 -41.21 17.33
C LEU A 24 -22.74 -39.90 17.89
N ALA A 25 -21.45 -39.88 18.26
CA ALA A 25 -20.72 -38.64 18.41
C ALA A 25 -20.69 -38.01 17.01
N VAL A 26 -21.59 -37.05 16.77
CA VAL A 26 -21.37 -36.08 15.69
C VAL A 26 -20.15 -35.29 16.13
N SER A 27 -19.00 -35.70 15.63
CA SER A 27 -17.81 -34.86 15.66
C SER A 27 -18.20 -33.55 14.99
N LEU A 28 -18.45 -32.50 15.77
CA LEU A 28 -18.33 -31.14 15.27
C LEU A 28 -16.89 -31.03 14.83
N THR A 29 -16.64 -31.24 13.54
CA THR A 29 -15.41 -30.79 12.90
C THR A 29 -15.38 -29.29 13.12
N THR A 30 -14.63 -28.85 14.13
CA THR A 30 -14.13 -27.49 14.17
C THR A 30 -13.40 -27.31 12.87
N LEU A 31 -14.00 -26.55 11.95
CA LEU A 31 -13.31 -26.09 10.74
C LEU A 31 -11.95 -25.59 11.18
N SER A 32 -10.90 -26.24 10.69
CA SER A 32 -9.54 -25.74 10.84
C SER A 32 -9.54 -24.32 10.26
N PRO A 33 -8.89 -23.32 10.89
CA PRO A 33 -8.88 -21.95 10.34
C PRO A 33 -8.31 -21.86 8.91
N ARG A 34 -7.73 -22.96 8.41
CA ARG A 34 -7.22 -23.14 7.05
C ARG A 34 -8.27 -23.09 5.94
N ASP A 35 -9.56 -23.20 6.23
CA ASP A 35 -10.62 -23.19 5.20
C ASP A 35 -11.54 -21.95 5.25
N THR A 36 -11.14 -20.89 5.96
CA THR A 36 -11.85 -19.60 5.83
C THR A 36 -11.50 -19.00 4.46
N PRO A 37 -12.48 -18.66 3.59
CA PRO A 37 -12.18 -17.99 2.33
C PRO A 37 -11.30 -16.78 2.62
N ALA A 38 -10.14 -16.73 1.96
CA ALA A 38 -9.21 -15.63 2.14
C ALA A 38 -9.93 -14.30 1.92
N ALA A 39 -9.91 -13.45 2.95
CA ALA A 39 -10.52 -12.15 2.88
C ALA A 39 -9.78 -11.32 1.83
N LEU A 40 -10.51 -10.86 0.81
CA LEU A 40 -9.96 -9.94 -0.18
C LEU A 40 -9.69 -8.59 0.50
N PRO A 41 -8.56 -7.96 0.16
CA PRO A 41 -8.27 -6.62 0.65
C PRO A 41 -9.30 -5.61 0.17
N ARG A 42 -9.45 -4.55 0.96
CA ARG A 42 -10.19 -3.35 0.58
C ARG A 42 -9.31 -2.13 0.75
N VAL A 43 -9.59 -1.11 -0.06
CA VAL A 43 -9.00 0.21 0.10
C VAL A 43 -9.51 0.83 1.41
N ALA A 44 -8.59 1.17 2.31
CA ALA A 44 -8.85 1.83 3.58
C ALA A 44 -8.93 3.35 3.42
N SER A 45 -7.97 3.91 2.67
CA SER A 45 -7.89 5.33 2.38
C SER A 45 -7.19 5.55 1.05
N ILE A 46 -7.53 6.67 0.42
CA ILE A 46 -6.93 7.18 -0.80
C ILE A 46 -6.49 8.60 -0.49
N SER A 47 -5.27 8.94 -0.84
CA SER A 47 -4.81 10.33 -0.92
C SER A 47 -4.07 10.51 -2.23
N TYR A 48 -3.90 11.73 -2.69
CA TYR A 48 -3.24 11.98 -3.97
C TYR A 48 -2.41 13.26 -3.94
N SER A 49 -1.41 13.33 -4.80
CA SER A 49 -0.52 14.48 -4.93
C SER A 49 0.02 14.61 -6.36
N GLY A 50 0.25 15.84 -6.82
CA GLY A 50 0.69 16.09 -8.19
C GLY A 50 0.08 17.36 -8.76
N ASN A 51 0.64 17.85 -9.87
CA ASN A 51 0.17 19.07 -10.52
C ASN A 51 -1.14 18.86 -11.31
N GLY A 52 -1.46 17.61 -11.67
CA GLY A 52 -2.69 17.22 -12.37
C GLY A 52 -3.78 16.65 -11.47
N CYS A 53 -3.52 16.49 -10.18
CA CYS A 53 -4.54 15.96 -9.28
C CYS A 53 -5.66 16.98 -9.03
N PRO A 54 -6.92 16.52 -8.89
CA PRO A 54 -8.05 17.39 -8.58
C PRO A 54 -7.85 18.11 -7.24
N SER A 55 -7.81 19.44 -7.26
CA SER A 55 -7.68 20.29 -6.05
C SER A 55 -9.01 20.60 -5.36
N SER A 56 -10.13 20.22 -5.99
CA SER A 56 -11.49 20.41 -5.47
C SER A 56 -12.44 19.36 -6.05
N ALA A 57 -13.62 19.22 -5.43
CA ALA A 57 -14.60 18.21 -5.81
C ALA A 57 -15.15 18.39 -7.25
N PRO A 58 -15.49 17.30 -7.97
CA PRO A 58 -15.38 15.91 -7.55
C PRO A 58 -13.92 15.42 -7.50
N GLU A 59 -13.61 14.69 -6.43
CA GLU A 59 -12.27 14.20 -6.05
C GLU A 59 -11.85 13.02 -6.94
N VAL A 60 -10.80 12.28 -6.58
CA VAL A 60 -10.49 10.99 -7.18
C VAL A 60 -11.51 9.94 -6.69
N ASP A 61 -12.38 9.47 -7.58
CA ASP A 61 -13.38 8.46 -7.24
C ASP A 61 -12.82 7.04 -7.44
N LYS A 62 -13.02 6.19 -6.43
CA LYS A 62 -12.74 4.76 -6.54
C LYS A 62 -13.90 4.05 -7.22
N LEU A 63 -13.61 3.44 -8.37
CA LEU A 63 -14.53 2.59 -9.11
C LEU A 63 -14.09 1.11 -9.02
N GLY A 64 -15.04 0.22 -9.26
CA GLY A 64 -14.77 -1.21 -9.39
C GLY A 64 -14.45 -1.94 -8.08
N SER A 65 -14.07 -3.21 -8.25
CA SER A 65 -13.75 -4.14 -7.16
C SER A 65 -12.24 -4.17 -6.90
N TRP A 66 -11.77 -4.89 -5.88
CA TRP A 66 -10.33 -4.99 -5.66
C TRP A 66 -9.57 -5.56 -6.87
N SER A 67 -10.17 -6.51 -7.60
CA SER A 67 -9.60 -7.11 -8.81
C SER A 67 -9.79 -6.27 -10.09
N ASP A 68 -10.37 -5.08 -9.97
CA ASP A 68 -10.55 -4.13 -11.09
C ASP A 68 -10.68 -2.74 -10.48
N LEU A 69 -9.59 -2.32 -9.83
CA LEU A 69 -9.57 -1.13 -9.00
C LEU A 69 -9.30 0.07 -9.90
N ALA A 70 -10.31 0.88 -10.13
CA ALA A 70 -10.19 2.07 -10.96
C ALA A 70 -10.24 3.36 -10.14
N PHE A 71 -9.48 4.35 -10.57
CA PHE A 71 -9.41 5.69 -10.00
C PHE A 71 -9.78 6.71 -11.08
N GLN A 72 -10.98 7.25 -10.95
CA GLN A 72 -11.49 8.27 -11.84
C GLN A 72 -10.99 9.63 -11.38
N MET A 73 -10.27 10.33 -12.25
CA MET A 73 -9.58 11.58 -11.92
C MET A 73 -10.36 12.73 -12.56
N ASN A 74 -11.43 13.16 -11.87
CA ASN A 74 -12.46 13.99 -12.48
C ASN A 74 -12.04 15.39 -12.95
N ALA A 75 -10.87 15.89 -12.54
CA ALA A 75 -10.32 17.17 -12.99
C ALA A 75 -8.87 17.05 -13.49
N PHE A 76 -8.47 15.87 -13.95
CA PHE A 76 -7.17 15.70 -14.59
C PHE A 76 -7.24 16.15 -16.04
N ASP A 77 -6.38 17.11 -16.40
CA ASP A 77 -6.16 17.51 -17.78
C ASP A 77 -4.69 17.87 -18.04
N ALA A 78 -4.27 17.64 -19.28
CA ALA A 78 -3.01 18.09 -19.82
C ALA A 78 -3.28 18.73 -21.17
N GLN A 79 -2.65 19.88 -21.41
CA GLN A 79 -2.81 20.61 -22.66
C GLN A 79 -1.52 21.28 -23.10
N ILE A 80 -1.36 21.41 -24.41
CA ILE A 80 -0.35 22.23 -25.06
C ILE A 80 -1.03 23.48 -25.64
N PRO A 81 -0.81 24.67 -25.08
CA PRO A 81 -1.23 25.91 -25.69
C PRO A 81 -0.18 26.37 -26.73
N GLY A 82 -0.07 25.63 -27.85
CA GLY A 82 0.75 26.00 -29.02
C GLY A 82 2.25 26.22 -28.75
N GLY A 83 2.96 25.20 -28.22
CA GLY A 83 4.40 25.24 -27.96
C GLY A 83 4.93 24.05 -27.13
N THR A 84 6.26 23.91 -27.03
CA THR A 84 6.99 22.70 -26.59
C THR A 84 6.41 21.96 -25.38
N THR A 85 6.36 20.63 -25.52
CA THR A 85 6.03 19.55 -24.57
C THR A 85 5.43 19.95 -23.21
N SER A 86 4.19 19.56 -22.98
CA SER A 86 3.51 19.71 -21.68
C SER A 86 3.53 18.39 -20.92
N SER A 87 3.75 18.41 -19.61
CA SER A 87 3.68 17.20 -18.79
C SER A 87 2.97 17.45 -17.46
N THR A 88 2.00 16.58 -17.20
CA THR A 88 1.13 16.63 -16.02
C THR A 88 1.13 15.26 -15.36
N ASN A 89 1.22 15.22 -14.03
CA ASN A 89 1.16 13.99 -13.27
C ASN A 89 0.19 14.08 -12.09
N CYS A 90 -0.34 12.93 -11.71
CA CYS A 90 -1.07 12.76 -10.48
C CYS A 90 -0.76 11.38 -9.90
N GLU A 91 -0.31 11.39 -8.65
CA GLU A 91 0.05 10.21 -7.88
C GLU A 91 -1.05 9.90 -6.88
N VAL A 92 -1.51 8.64 -6.89
CA VAL A 92 -2.51 8.11 -5.99
C VAL A 92 -1.83 7.19 -4.99
N HIS A 93 -2.02 7.49 -3.70
CA HIS A 93 -1.55 6.70 -2.57
C HIS A 93 -2.71 5.88 -2.00
N VAL A 94 -2.60 4.56 -2.07
CA VAL A 94 -3.65 3.61 -1.73
C VAL A 94 -3.23 2.81 -0.52
N GLN A 95 -3.90 3.00 0.61
CA GLN A 95 -3.72 2.13 1.78
C GLN A 95 -4.70 0.96 1.71
N ALA A 96 -4.20 -0.26 1.78
CA ALA A 96 -5.03 -1.46 1.69
C ALA A 96 -4.96 -2.32 2.95
N ILE A 97 -6.14 -2.79 3.41
CA ILE A 97 -6.29 -3.58 4.64
C ILE A 97 -7.27 -4.74 4.46
N GLY A 98 -7.23 -5.68 5.38
CA GLY A 98 -8.23 -6.76 5.50
C GLY A 98 -7.88 -8.02 4.72
N CYS A 99 -6.62 -8.17 4.30
CA CYS A 99 -6.12 -9.45 3.79
C CYS A 99 -6.03 -10.49 4.90
N SER A 100 -6.34 -11.75 4.59
CA SER A 100 -5.83 -12.86 5.40
C SER A 100 -4.30 -12.88 5.40
N ALA A 101 -3.68 -13.48 6.40
CA ALA A 101 -2.22 -13.60 6.48
C ALA A 101 -1.64 -14.40 5.30
N GLY A 102 -0.45 -14.02 4.85
CA GLY A 102 0.31 -14.71 3.78
C GLY A 102 -0.05 -14.29 2.36
N TRP A 103 -0.72 -13.15 2.19
CA TRP A 103 -1.10 -12.59 0.89
C TRP A 103 -0.14 -11.49 0.46
N GLN A 104 0.09 -11.42 -0.85
CA GLN A 104 0.76 -10.30 -1.51
C GLN A 104 -0.06 -9.85 -2.69
N VAL A 105 0.05 -8.56 -3.01
CA VAL A 105 -0.61 -7.95 -4.15
C VAL A 105 0.41 -7.15 -4.96
N GLY A 106 0.18 -7.08 -6.26
CA GLY A 106 0.97 -6.28 -7.18
C GLY A 106 0.08 -5.77 -8.31
N VAL A 107 0.48 -4.67 -8.93
CA VAL A 107 -0.18 -4.14 -10.12
C VAL A 107 0.24 -4.99 -11.32
N LYS A 108 -0.71 -5.42 -12.15
CA LYS A 108 -0.44 -6.23 -13.35
C LYS A 108 -0.93 -5.55 -14.61
N ASP A 109 -2.19 -5.12 -14.66
CA ASP A 109 -2.74 -4.45 -15.83
C ASP A 109 -3.11 -3.01 -15.50
N VAL A 110 -2.69 -2.11 -16.39
CA VAL A 110 -2.92 -0.68 -16.31
C VAL A 110 -3.75 -0.29 -17.53
N TYR A 111 -4.90 0.31 -17.30
CA TYR A 111 -5.77 0.85 -18.34
C TYR A 111 -5.89 2.36 -18.17
N VAL A 112 -5.41 3.10 -19.17
CA VAL A 112 -5.53 4.57 -19.22
C VAL A 112 -6.69 4.91 -20.13
N LYS A 113 -7.67 5.66 -19.62
CA LYS A 113 -8.81 6.15 -20.40
C LYS A 113 -8.90 7.66 -20.31
N GLY A 114 -9.22 8.31 -21.41
CA GLY A 114 -9.49 9.74 -21.44
C GLY A 114 -9.83 10.22 -22.83
N HIS A 115 -10.32 11.44 -22.90
CA HIS A 115 -10.59 12.12 -24.15
C HIS A 115 -9.29 12.71 -24.70
N LEU A 116 -8.97 12.43 -25.96
CA LEU A 116 -7.72 12.83 -26.60
C LEU A 116 -8.01 13.67 -27.85
N VAL A 117 -7.44 14.87 -27.87
CA VAL A 117 -7.39 15.73 -29.05
C VAL A 117 -5.94 15.98 -29.43
N LEU A 118 -5.52 15.57 -30.62
CA LEU A 118 -4.14 15.76 -31.11
C LEU A 118 -4.14 16.30 -32.53
N ASP A 119 -3.37 17.35 -32.77
CA ASP A 119 -3.05 17.77 -34.14
C ASP A 119 -2.13 16.76 -34.86
N PRO A 120 -2.14 16.74 -36.21
CA PRO A 120 -1.22 15.93 -36.99
C PRO A 120 0.23 16.11 -36.56
N GLY A 121 0.92 15.00 -36.23
CA GLY A 121 2.29 15.00 -35.76
C GLY A 121 2.48 15.28 -34.26
N ALA A 122 1.40 15.50 -33.50
CA ALA A 122 1.45 15.48 -32.04
C ALA A 122 1.28 14.06 -31.49
N GLU A 123 1.83 13.81 -30.30
CA GLU A 123 1.80 12.50 -29.64
C GLU A 123 1.49 12.65 -28.14
N LEU A 124 0.70 11.73 -27.61
CA LEU A 124 0.51 11.55 -26.17
C LEU A 124 1.37 10.40 -25.68
N ASP A 125 2.33 10.69 -24.83
CA ASP A 125 3.00 9.69 -24.01
C ASP A 125 2.31 9.59 -22.65
N TYR A 126 2.12 8.38 -22.16
CA TYR A 126 1.72 8.14 -20.78
C TYR A 126 2.70 7.21 -20.07
N TYR A 127 2.86 7.44 -18.78
CA TYR A 127 3.74 6.70 -17.89
C TYR A 127 2.95 6.38 -16.62
N VAL A 128 2.98 5.12 -16.20
CA VAL A 128 2.42 4.68 -14.92
C VAL A 128 3.53 4.00 -14.14
N THR A 129 3.92 4.64 -13.05
CA THR A 129 4.95 4.14 -12.13
C THR A 129 4.26 3.64 -10.87
N SER A 130 4.49 2.39 -10.49
CA SER A 130 3.97 1.83 -9.25
C SER A 130 5.09 1.34 -8.33
N PHE A 131 4.98 1.63 -7.04
CA PHE A 131 5.91 1.18 -6.01
C PHE A 131 5.23 1.13 -4.64
N TRP A 132 5.77 0.32 -3.73
CA TRP A 132 5.31 0.26 -2.35
C TRP A 132 6.19 1.13 -1.46
N SER A 133 5.60 1.90 -0.55
CA SER A 133 6.39 2.78 0.33
C SER A 133 7.37 2.00 1.22
N GLU A 134 7.07 0.75 1.52
CA GLU A 134 7.88 -0.15 2.33
C GLU A 134 9.19 -0.57 1.62
N ASP A 135 9.18 -0.56 0.29
CA ASP A 135 10.36 -0.80 -0.56
C ASP A 135 10.35 0.16 -1.76
N ALA A 136 10.42 1.46 -1.47
CA ALA A 136 10.31 2.51 -2.49
C ALA A 136 11.46 2.50 -3.52
N GLY A 137 12.52 1.71 -3.29
CA GLY A 137 13.59 1.50 -4.26
C GLY A 137 13.26 0.45 -5.33
N ALA A 138 12.24 -0.38 -5.10
CA ALA A 138 11.69 -1.30 -6.07
C ALA A 138 10.44 -0.68 -6.72
N ASP A 139 10.65 -0.02 -7.86
CA ASP A 139 9.57 0.51 -8.69
C ASP A 139 9.46 -0.23 -10.02
N VAL A 140 8.30 -0.09 -10.65
CA VAL A 140 8.10 -0.47 -12.04
C VAL A 140 7.36 0.65 -12.75
N THR A 141 7.89 1.04 -13.91
CA THR A 141 7.25 2.03 -14.78
C THR A 141 6.88 1.36 -16.10
N VAL A 142 5.59 1.41 -16.44
CA VAL A 142 5.12 1.10 -17.78
C VAL A 142 4.79 2.38 -18.51
N SER A 143 4.99 2.38 -19.82
CA SER A 143 4.65 3.49 -20.68
C SER A 143 4.00 3.02 -21.96
N GLY A 144 3.32 3.94 -22.63
CA GLY A 144 2.85 3.76 -23.98
C GLY A 144 2.66 5.12 -24.63
N SER A 145 2.46 5.11 -25.93
CA SER A 145 2.25 6.33 -26.69
C SER A 145 1.08 6.19 -27.66
N VAL A 146 0.41 7.32 -27.90
CA VAL A 146 -0.71 7.45 -28.84
C VAL A 146 -0.36 8.61 -29.79
N PRO A 147 0.27 8.32 -30.94
CA PRO A 147 0.62 9.34 -31.91
C PRO A 147 -0.53 9.64 -32.88
N ASN A 148 -0.70 10.90 -33.26
CA ASN A 148 -1.53 11.25 -34.42
C ASN A 148 -0.69 11.26 -35.71
N THR A 149 -0.65 10.09 -36.37
CA THR A 149 0.03 9.90 -37.67
C THR A 149 -0.82 10.30 -38.88
N GLY A 150 -2.06 10.75 -38.65
CA GLY A 150 -3.00 11.15 -39.69
C GLY A 150 -2.71 12.54 -40.26
N MET A 151 -3.54 12.96 -41.22
CA MET A 151 -3.49 14.31 -41.82
C MET A 151 -4.50 15.28 -41.20
N THR A 152 -5.36 14.81 -40.30
CA THR A 152 -6.42 15.60 -39.65
C THR A 152 -6.27 15.51 -38.13
N ARG A 153 -6.86 16.48 -37.42
CA ARG A 153 -6.94 16.45 -35.96
C ARG A 153 -7.65 15.17 -35.50
N LEU A 154 -7.01 14.44 -34.60
CA LEU A 154 -7.59 13.34 -33.84
C LEU A 154 -8.43 13.93 -32.71
N ASP A 155 -9.64 13.41 -32.52
CA ASP A 155 -10.61 13.86 -31.51
C ASP A 155 -11.48 12.64 -31.17
N GLU A 156 -11.04 11.85 -30.20
CA GLU A 156 -11.71 10.62 -29.79
C GLU A 156 -11.36 10.22 -28.35
N ASP A 157 -12.20 9.37 -27.76
CA ASP A 157 -11.91 8.74 -26.49
C ASP A 157 -10.96 7.55 -26.69
N VAL A 158 -9.82 7.61 -26.00
CA VAL A 158 -8.81 6.55 -26.08
C VAL A 158 -8.84 5.68 -24.84
N THR A 159 -8.62 4.38 -25.06
CA THR A 159 -8.32 3.41 -24.00
C THR A 159 -7.01 2.71 -24.34
N ALA A 160 -5.97 3.00 -23.57
CA ALA A 160 -4.68 2.33 -23.68
C ALA A 160 -4.55 1.27 -22.59
N HIS A 161 -4.00 0.11 -22.93
CA HIS A 161 -3.77 -1.00 -21.99
C HIS A 161 -2.31 -1.43 -22.07
N THR A 162 -1.67 -1.52 -20.91
CA THR A 162 -0.32 -2.07 -20.77
C THR A 162 -0.30 -3.07 -19.62
N SER A 163 0.28 -4.24 -19.89
CA SER A 163 0.51 -5.27 -18.88
C SER A 163 1.96 -5.24 -18.39
N ILE A 164 2.14 -5.31 -17.08
CA ILE A 164 3.43 -5.48 -16.43
C ILE A 164 3.85 -6.95 -16.55
N PRO A 165 5.04 -7.24 -17.11
CA PRO A 165 5.60 -8.60 -17.10
C PRO A 165 5.68 -9.17 -15.68
N GLU A 166 5.38 -10.46 -15.50
CA GLU A 166 5.25 -11.06 -14.16
C GLU A 166 6.55 -11.03 -13.34
N ASP A 167 7.70 -10.96 -13.99
CA ASP A 167 9.03 -10.82 -13.41
C ASP A 167 9.36 -9.37 -13.00
N GLN A 168 8.59 -8.39 -13.46
CA GLN A 168 8.74 -6.96 -13.14
C GLN A 168 7.65 -6.44 -12.19
N VAL A 169 6.65 -7.27 -11.86
CA VAL A 169 5.61 -6.89 -10.89
C VAL A 169 6.27 -6.62 -9.53
N VAL A 170 6.10 -5.39 -9.03
CA VAL A 170 6.50 -5.03 -7.66
C VAL A 170 5.42 -5.49 -6.70
N TRP A 171 5.81 -6.40 -5.81
CA TRP A 171 4.92 -7.02 -4.83
C TRP A 171 4.88 -6.24 -3.53
N SER A 172 3.72 -6.21 -2.90
CA SER A 172 3.57 -5.73 -1.53
C SER A 172 4.37 -6.58 -0.55
N GLN A 173 4.55 -6.10 0.67
CA GLN A 173 4.92 -6.99 1.77
C GLN A 173 3.85 -8.09 1.96
N CYS A 174 4.27 -9.25 2.46
CA CYS A 174 3.33 -10.30 2.85
C CYS A 174 2.46 -9.80 4.01
N SER A 175 1.14 -9.92 3.87
CA SER A 175 0.20 -9.58 4.94
C SER A 175 0.44 -10.43 6.17
N GLY A 176 0.47 -9.78 7.33
CA GLY A 176 0.53 -10.44 8.63
C GLY A 176 -0.86 -10.80 9.15
N THR A 177 -0.94 -11.11 10.44
CA THR A 177 -2.21 -11.28 11.16
C THR A 177 -3.00 -9.98 11.31
N ASP A 178 -2.35 -8.84 11.10
CA ASP A 178 -2.93 -7.49 11.02
C ASP A 178 -3.64 -7.21 9.69
N GLY A 179 -3.39 -8.03 8.67
CA GLY A 179 -4.00 -7.93 7.34
C GLY A 179 -3.61 -6.67 6.58
N ALA A 180 -2.50 -6.03 6.94
CA ALA A 180 -1.97 -4.85 6.27
C ALA A 180 -1.09 -5.25 5.07
N LEU A 181 -1.30 -4.58 3.94
CA LEU A 181 -0.48 -4.79 2.72
C LEU A 181 0.58 -3.70 2.51
N GLY A 182 0.45 -2.57 3.22
CA GLY A 182 1.31 -1.40 3.05
C GLY A 182 0.64 -0.26 2.30
N LEU A 183 1.45 0.73 1.90
CA LEU A 183 1.01 1.88 1.10
C LEU A 183 1.49 1.73 -0.35
N LEU A 184 0.55 1.50 -1.26
CA LEU A 184 0.81 1.46 -2.70
C LEU A 184 0.78 2.88 -3.24
N ASN A 185 1.81 3.26 -3.98
CA ASN A 185 1.90 4.54 -4.68
C ASN A 185 1.84 4.25 -6.17
N VAL A 186 0.94 4.93 -6.87
CA VAL A 186 0.84 4.84 -8.33
C VAL A 186 0.84 6.24 -8.91
N ASN A 187 1.92 6.58 -9.61
CA ASN A 187 2.09 7.87 -10.27
C ASN A 187 1.74 7.73 -11.75
N PHE A 188 0.63 8.37 -12.13
CA PHE A 188 0.25 8.54 -13.52
C PHE A 188 0.76 9.87 -14.04
N ARG A 189 1.45 9.82 -15.17
CA ARG A 189 2.00 10.99 -15.83
C ARG A 189 1.69 10.92 -17.31
N VAL A 190 1.21 12.02 -17.84
CA VAL A 190 1.10 12.23 -19.28
C VAL A 190 2.11 13.28 -19.74
N ALA A 191 2.60 13.11 -20.95
CA ALA A 191 3.37 14.10 -21.66
C ALA A 191 2.80 14.23 -23.06
N LEU A 192 2.33 15.43 -23.39
CA LEU A 192 1.95 15.75 -24.77
C LEU A 192 3.20 16.29 -25.46
N LEU A 193 3.54 15.70 -26.60
CA LEU A 193 4.69 16.01 -27.43
C LEU A 193 4.22 16.63 -28.74
N ALA A 194 4.89 17.69 -29.19
CA ALA A 194 4.56 18.44 -30.39
C ALA A 194 5.82 19.06 -31.01
N ASP A 195 5.95 18.95 -32.32
CA ASP A 195 7.02 19.58 -33.12
C ASP A 195 6.57 20.94 -33.67
N GLY A 196 6.34 21.92 -32.78
CA GLY A 196 5.88 23.27 -33.13
C GLY A 196 4.61 23.73 -32.41
N ASP A 197 3.75 24.45 -33.12
CA ASP A 197 2.53 25.07 -32.58
C ASP A 197 1.32 24.11 -32.58
N GLN A 198 1.54 22.79 -32.68
CA GLN A 198 0.45 21.82 -32.64
C GLN A 198 -0.31 21.90 -31.31
N TYR A 199 -1.64 21.74 -31.39
CA TYR A 199 -2.49 21.57 -30.24
C TYR A 199 -2.52 20.10 -29.79
N GLY A 200 -2.49 19.91 -28.48
CA GLY A 200 -2.71 18.63 -27.84
C GLY A 200 -3.52 18.82 -26.56
N TYR A 201 -4.47 17.94 -26.33
CA TYR A 201 -5.28 17.88 -25.12
C TYR A 201 -5.52 16.43 -24.73
N PHE A 202 -5.33 16.12 -23.46
CA PHE A 202 -5.75 14.86 -22.87
C PHE A 202 -6.43 15.16 -21.54
N GLY A 203 -7.65 14.66 -21.35
CA GLY A 203 -8.38 14.94 -20.12
C GLY A 203 -9.81 14.43 -20.15
N LYS A 204 -10.70 15.18 -19.52
CA LYS A 204 -12.14 14.90 -19.51
C LYS A 204 -12.85 15.65 -20.64
N ASP A 205 -13.85 15.04 -21.23
CA ASP A 205 -14.86 15.73 -22.04
C ASP A 205 -16.24 15.70 -21.34
N ALA A 206 -17.31 15.85 -22.11
CA ALA A 206 -18.69 15.83 -21.61
C ALA A 206 -19.20 14.42 -21.25
N ASP A 207 -18.68 13.37 -21.89
CA ASP A 207 -19.17 12.00 -21.83
C ASP A 207 -18.16 11.00 -21.20
N THR A 208 -16.88 11.40 -21.13
CA THR A 208 -15.71 10.62 -20.71
C THR A 208 -14.80 11.45 -19.82
N THR A 209 -14.69 11.07 -18.55
CA THR A 209 -13.68 11.62 -17.64
C THR A 209 -12.36 10.86 -17.78
N ALA A 210 -11.23 11.57 -17.68
CA ALA A 210 -9.93 10.95 -17.49
C ALA A 210 -10.02 9.95 -16.33
N THR A 211 -9.90 8.67 -16.67
CA THR A 211 -10.06 7.56 -15.73
C THR A 211 -8.83 6.70 -15.87
N GLU A 212 -8.04 6.67 -14.82
CA GLU A 212 -7.02 5.66 -14.72
C GLU A 212 -7.65 4.44 -14.04
N SER A 213 -7.93 3.42 -14.83
CA SER A 213 -8.45 2.15 -14.30
C SER A 213 -7.31 1.15 -14.14
N TYR A 214 -7.02 0.71 -12.92
CA TYR A 214 -6.12 -0.41 -12.72
C TYR A 214 -6.92 -1.70 -12.78
N GLY A 215 -6.76 -2.43 -13.89
CA GLY A 215 -7.18 -3.82 -13.93
C GLY A 215 -6.22 -4.61 -13.06
N SER A 216 -6.48 -4.68 -11.76
CA SER A 216 -5.77 -5.65 -10.95
C SER A 216 -6.37 -7.03 -11.28
N ARG A 217 -5.94 -7.65 -12.38
CA ARG A 217 -5.74 -9.11 -12.32
C ARG A 217 -4.57 -9.32 -11.37
N SER A 218 -4.84 -9.00 -10.11
CA SER A 218 -4.10 -9.28 -8.91
C SER A 218 -3.69 -10.72 -9.13
N LEU A 219 -2.40 -10.93 -9.37
CA LEU A 219 -1.87 -12.28 -9.38
C LEU A 219 -1.97 -12.74 -7.93
N LEU A 220 -3.18 -13.19 -7.60
CA LEU A 220 -3.59 -13.76 -6.34
C LEU A 220 -2.77 -15.04 -6.20
N ARG A 221 -1.58 -14.95 -5.62
CA ARG A 221 -0.86 -16.14 -5.19
C ARG A 221 -1.44 -16.60 -3.87
N HIS A 222 -2.46 -17.45 -3.94
CA HIS A 222 -2.74 -18.38 -2.86
C HIS A 222 -1.79 -19.57 -3.00
N ASN A 223 -0.94 -19.81 -2.01
CA ASN A 223 -0.16 -21.05 -1.96
C ASN A 223 -1.11 -22.22 -1.65
N LEU A 224 -1.51 -22.97 -2.67
CA LEU A 224 -1.98 -24.35 -2.51
C LEU A 224 -0.75 -25.26 -2.59
N PRO A 225 -0.54 -26.21 -1.65
CA PRO A 225 0.58 -27.13 -1.74
C PRO A 225 0.36 -28.09 -2.92
N PRO A 226 1.35 -28.29 -3.82
CA PRO A 226 1.30 -29.41 -4.74
C PRO A 226 1.60 -30.67 -3.94
N ASP A 227 0.55 -31.46 -3.73
CA ASP A 227 0.69 -32.86 -3.34
C ASP A 227 1.41 -33.59 -4.49
N ARG A 228 2.74 -33.73 -4.38
CA ARG A 228 3.57 -34.74 -5.06
C ARG A 228 5.02 -34.60 -4.64
N ARG A 229 5.58 -35.64 -3.99
CA ARG A 229 7.03 -35.85 -3.92
C ARG A 229 7.59 -36.00 -5.34
N PRO A 230 8.77 -35.43 -5.62
CA PRO A 230 9.75 -36.16 -6.41
C PRO A 230 11.15 -36.16 -5.78
N SER A 231 11.87 -37.23 -6.11
CA SER A 231 13.25 -37.59 -5.75
C SER A 231 14.31 -36.52 -6.12
N PRO A 232 15.55 -36.63 -5.60
CA PRO A 232 16.55 -35.57 -5.74
C PRO A 232 17.35 -35.70 -7.03
N SER A 233 17.35 -34.68 -7.89
CA SER A 233 18.47 -34.44 -8.81
C SER A 233 18.48 -33.02 -9.39
N SER A 234 19.69 -32.43 -9.29
CA SER A 234 20.33 -31.43 -10.16
C SER A 234 19.74 -30.01 -10.27
N ASN A 235 20.51 -29.06 -9.71
CA ASN A 235 20.88 -27.77 -10.27
C ASN A 235 19.82 -27.01 -11.08
N ALA A 236 19.10 -26.13 -10.39
CA ALA A 236 18.44 -24.98 -11.01
C ALA A 236 18.74 -23.72 -10.18
N THR A 237 19.23 -22.69 -10.87
CA THR A 237 19.43 -21.32 -10.42
C THR A 237 18.14 -20.78 -9.76
N PRO A 238 18.21 -20.03 -8.63
CA PRO A 238 16.99 -19.52 -8.01
C PRO A 238 16.36 -18.45 -8.90
N SER A 239 15.10 -18.70 -9.30
CA SER A 239 14.17 -17.74 -9.91
C SER A 239 13.72 -16.72 -8.85
N PRO A 240 13.43 -15.45 -9.19
CA PRO A 240 13.17 -14.37 -8.22
C PRO A 240 11.77 -14.43 -7.57
N SER A 241 11.21 -15.62 -7.37
CA SER A 241 9.81 -15.87 -7.03
C SER A 241 9.63 -16.46 -5.62
N ALA A 242 10.12 -15.76 -4.58
CA ALA A 242 9.82 -16.11 -3.20
C ALA A 242 8.38 -15.65 -2.84
N ALA A 243 7.38 -16.41 -3.30
CA ALA A 243 6.02 -16.34 -2.79
C ALA A 243 6.01 -16.55 -1.27
N CYS A 244 5.06 -15.94 -0.54
CA CYS A 244 4.84 -16.06 0.92
C CYS A 244 4.76 -17.52 1.38
N SER A 245 5.90 -18.18 1.42
CA SER A 245 6.04 -19.57 1.77
C SER A 245 5.85 -19.60 3.26
N GLY A 246 4.77 -20.25 3.69
CA GLY A 246 4.49 -20.47 5.10
C GLY A 246 5.77 -20.88 5.81
N GLY A 247 6.17 -20.09 6.79
CA GLY A 247 7.28 -20.41 7.65
C GLY A 247 7.01 -21.75 8.31
N GLY A 248 7.57 -22.82 7.76
CA GLY A 248 8.15 -23.85 8.59
C GLY A 248 9.17 -23.12 9.45
N SER A 249 8.94 -23.16 10.76
CA SER A 249 9.78 -22.59 11.80
C SER A 249 11.28 -22.86 11.55
N THR A 250 11.92 -21.93 10.89
CA THR A 250 13.29 -21.54 11.20
C THR A 250 13.21 -20.10 11.67
N ASP A 251 12.50 -19.89 12.78
CA ASP A 251 12.72 -18.69 13.57
C ASP A 251 14.21 -18.69 13.91
N PRO A 252 15.04 -17.72 13.42
CA PRO A 252 16.26 -17.43 14.14
C PRO A 252 15.82 -17.06 15.57
N PRO A 253 16.50 -17.57 16.61
CA PRO A 253 16.12 -17.34 18.00
C PRO A 253 15.82 -15.85 18.23
N PRO A 254 14.78 -15.49 19.00
CA PRO A 254 14.22 -14.15 19.09
C PRO A 254 15.24 -13.16 19.66
N SER A 255 16.13 -12.68 18.79
CA SER A 255 17.28 -11.86 19.18
C SER A 255 17.98 -11.18 18.00
N THR A 256 17.63 -11.50 16.75
CA THR A 256 18.21 -10.81 15.58
C THR A 256 17.20 -9.84 15.00
N LEU A 257 17.39 -8.56 15.29
CA LEU A 257 16.82 -7.47 14.48
C LEU A 257 17.03 -7.79 12.99
N PRO A 258 16.06 -7.51 12.11
CA PRO A 258 16.25 -7.71 10.68
C PRO A 258 17.57 -7.03 10.25
N PRO A 259 18.39 -7.71 9.43
CA PRO A 259 19.67 -7.17 9.01
C PRO A 259 19.44 -5.80 8.37
N ALA A 260 20.21 -4.79 8.80
CA ALA A 260 20.09 -3.46 8.25
C ALA A 260 20.29 -3.51 6.73
N GLN A 261 19.29 -3.06 5.97
CA GLN A 261 19.31 -3.02 4.50
C GLN A 261 20.48 -2.19 3.95
N PHE A 262 20.98 -1.23 4.75
CA PHE A 262 22.18 -0.44 4.47
C PHE A 262 23.12 -0.48 5.68
N SER A 263 24.26 -1.16 5.55
CA SER A 263 25.33 -1.14 6.54
C SER A 263 26.59 -0.53 5.93
N LEU A 264 26.93 0.70 6.34
CA LEU A 264 28.19 1.35 5.97
C LEU A 264 29.41 0.74 6.68
N GLY A 265 29.22 -0.38 7.40
CA GLY A 265 30.25 -1.07 8.15
C GLY A 265 31.05 -0.12 9.04
N ARG A 266 32.37 -0.16 8.91
CA ARG A 266 33.31 0.67 9.69
C ARG A 266 33.15 2.18 9.43
N PHE A 267 32.59 2.58 8.29
CA PHE A 267 32.38 4.00 7.95
C PHE A 267 31.09 4.57 8.53
N GLY A 268 30.21 3.74 9.09
CA GLY A 268 28.97 4.21 9.72
C GLY A 268 29.24 5.16 10.89
N ILE A 269 30.16 4.82 11.79
CA ILE A 269 30.46 5.65 12.97
C ILE A 269 31.08 7.01 12.57
N PRO A 270 32.13 7.06 11.73
CA PRO A 270 32.69 8.34 11.27
C PRO A 270 31.68 9.21 10.52
N LEU A 271 30.83 8.63 9.67
CA LEU A 271 29.86 9.40 8.90
C LEU A 271 28.75 9.97 9.78
N ASN A 272 28.21 9.18 10.72
CA ASN A 272 27.25 9.67 11.71
C ASN A 272 27.87 10.76 12.59
N ALA A 273 29.14 10.59 13.01
CA ALA A 273 29.84 11.63 13.77
C ALA A 273 30.01 12.93 12.96
N ALA A 274 30.37 12.84 11.68
CA ALA A 274 30.44 13.99 10.79
C ALA A 274 29.07 14.66 10.60
N ALA A 275 28.00 13.88 10.45
CA ALA A 275 26.63 14.38 10.33
C ALA A 275 26.19 15.11 11.61
N VAL A 276 26.50 14.58 12.79
CA VAL A 276 26.21 15.23 14.08
C VAL A 276 27.01 16.54 14.22
N LEU A 277 28.31 16.53 13.92
CA LEU A 277 29.15 17.73 13.98
C LEU A 277 28.67 18.82 13.02
N TYR A 278 28.33 18.45 11.79
CA TYR A 278 27.77 19.38 10.81
C TYR A 278 26.40 19.92 11.24
N SER A 279 25.55 19.06 11.81
CA SER A 279 24.24 19.48 12.34
C SER A 279 24.38 20.47 13.49
N ILE A 280 25.33 20.26 14.42
CA ILE A 280 25.62 21.21 15.50
C ILE A 280 26.12 22.54 14.93
N TRP A 281 27.01 22.51 13.94
CA TRP A 281 27.52 23.71 13.27
C TRP A 281 26.39 24.47 12.57
N ALA A 282 25.56 23.79 11.76
CA ALA A 282 24.41 24.39 11.08
C ALA A 282 23.38 24.96 12.06
N PHE A 283 23.13 24.26 13.18
CA PHE A 283 22.24 24.73 14.24
C PHE A 283 22.75 26.04 14.86
N LEU A 284 24.04 26.16 15.15
CA LEU A 284 24.64 27.39 15.68
C LEU A 284 24.45 28.58 14.72
N TRP A 285 24.69 28.38 13.42
CA TRP A 285 24.53 29.44 12.42
C TRP A 285 23.07 29.76 12.06
N SER A 286 22.13 28.86 12.38
CA SER A 286 20.70 29.09 12.15
C SER A 286 20.14 30.24 12.99
N PHE A 287 20.76 30.51 14.15
CA PHE A 287 20.33 31.57 15.08
C PHE A 287 21.26 32.80 15.09
N TRP A 288 22.31 32.81 14.26
CA TRP A 288 23.30 33.89 14.24
C TRP A 288 22.83 35.10 13.40
N PRO A 289 22.88 36.35 13.92
CA PRO A 289 22.46 37.53 13.19
C PRO A 289 23.38 37.83 11.99
N GLN A 290 22.82 38.25 10.86
CA GLN A 290 23.61 38.57 9.65
C GLN A 290 24.11 40.03 9.64
N ALA A 291 23.48 40.90 10.42
CA ALA A 291 23.87 42.29 10.56
C ALA A 291 23.54 42.77 11.98
N TYR A 292 24.37 43.68 12.48
CA TYR A 292 24.12 44.42 13.71
C TYR A 292 24.08 45.91 13.38
N PRO A 293 23.04 46.67 13.77
CA PRO A 293 21.91 46.28 14.61
C PRO A 293 20.82 45.49 13.86
N ALA A 294 20.14 44.56 14.55
CA ALA A 294 19.06 43.77 13.96
C ALA A 294 17.80 44.64 13.78
N THR A 295 17.36 44.83 12.53
CA THR A 295 16.06 45.43 12.20
C THR A 295 15.02 44.32 12.01
N ALA A 296 13.73 44.62 12.24
CA ALA A 296 12.64 43.64 12.08
C ALA A 296 12.59 43.03 10.65
N SER A 297 12.97 43.82 9.65
CA SER A 297 13.05 43.37 8.24
C SER A 297 14.21 42.40 7.97
N GLY A 298 15.29 42.44 8.76
CA GLY A 298 16.49 41.61 8.57
C GLY A 298 16.67 40.52 9.62
N TYR A 299 15.71 40.35 10.53
CA TYR A 299 15.80 39.41 11.63
C TYR A 299 15.53 37.97 11.15
N LYS A 300 16.39 37.03 11.56
CA LYS A 300 16.16 35.61 11.34
C LYS A 300 15.08 35.09 12.30
N TRP A 301 13.84 35.04 11.82
CA TRP A 301 12.68 34.53 12.57
C TRP A 301 12.72 33.05 12.94
N ALA A 302 13.72 32.30 12.47
CA ALA A 302 13.92 30.90 12.82
C ALA A 302 14.09 30.68 14.34
N SER A 303 14.74 31.61 15.06
CA SER A 303 14.98 31.50 16.51
C SER A 303 13.69 31.45 17.35
N PRO A 304 12.80 32.46 17.29
CA PRO A 304 11.56 32.43 18.07
C PRO A 304 10.63 31.29 17.66
N ILE A 305 10.55 30.96 16.36
CA ILE A 305 9.71 29.85 15.87
C ILE A 305 10.19 28.51 16.42
N PHE A 306 11.51 28.28 16.44
CA PHE A 306 12.10 27.08 17.02
C PHE A 306 11.78 26.98 18.52
N GLY A 307 11.94 28.08 19.27
CA GLY A 307 11.63 28.12 20.70
C GLY A 307 10.16 27.81 21.01
N VAL A 308 9.23 28.39 20.26
CA VAL A 308 7.79 28.14 20.43
C VAL A 308 7.43 26.68 20.11
N THR A 309 7.98 26.13 19.02
CA THR A 309 7.74 24.74 18.63
C THR A 309 8.28 23.76 19.67
N LEU A 310 9.50 24.00 20.19
CA LEU A 310 10.11 23.15 21.22
C LEU A 310 9.34 23.22 22.55
N ALA A 311 8.89 24.40 22.95
CA ALA A 311 8.06 24.55 24.14
C ALA A 311 6.71 23.84 23.98
N GLY A 312 6.06 24.01 22.82
CA GLY A 312 4.79 23.36 22.51
C GLY A 312 4.91 21.82 22.52
N SER A 313 5.98 21.28 21.92
CA SER A 313 6.22 19.83 21.91
C SER A 313 6.51 19.29 23.30
N LEU A 314 7.25 20.01 24.14
CA LEU A 314 7.52 19.61 25.52
C LEU A 314 6.24 19.63 26.37
N VAL A 315 5.41 20.67 26.25
CA VAL A 315 4.11 20.73 26.95
C VAL A 315 3.22 19.56 26.51
N TYR A 316 3.11 19.31 25.20
CA TYR A 316 2.35 18.18 24.68
C TYR A 316 2.88 16.83 25.20
N PHE A 317 4.20 16.68 25.26
CA PHE A 317 4.83 15.49 25.79
C PHE A 317 4.49 15.26 27.26
N VAL A 318 4.61 16.30 28.10
CA VAL A 318 4.34 16.22 29.54
C VAL A 318 2.86 15.97 29.83
N VAL A 319 1.96 16.61 29.08
CA VAL A 319 0.51 16.52 29.30
C VAL A 319 -0.07 15.21 28.79
N ARG A 320 0.33 14.75 27.59
CA ARG A 320 -0.34 13.64 26.89
C ARG A 320 0.59 12.49 26.54
N THR A 321 1.70 12.80 25.86
CA THR A 321 2.53 11.74 25.26
C THR A 321 3.13 10.83 26.33
N ARG A 322 3.63 11.35 27.45
CA ARG A 322 4.22 10.51 28.52
C ARG A 322 3.24 9.51 29.15
N HIS A 323 1.93 9.73 28.99
CA HIS A 323 0.88 8.86 29.51
C HIS A 323 0.33 7.90 28.47
N THR A 324 0.50 8.20 27.17
CA THR A 324 -0.04 7.41 26.06
C THR A 324 1.08 6.65 25.31
N TYR A 325 2.34 7.03 25.52
CA TYR A 325 3.49 6.43 24.86
C TYR A 325 3.76 5.05 25.44
N VAL A 326 3.35 4.03 24.68
CA VAL A 326 3.79 2.64 24.87
C VAL A 326 5.09 2.50 24.08
N GLY A 327 6.19 2.32 24.80
CA GLY A 327 7.48 2.13 24.17
C GLY A 327 7.50 0.81 23.36
N PRO A 328 8.04 0.77 22.13
CA PRO A 328 8.09 -0.44 21.28
C PRO A 328 8.89 -1.62 21.86
N VAL A 329 9.44 -1.49 23.08
CA VAL A 329 10.38 -2.45 23.68
C VAL A 329 9.77 -3.24 24.85
N THR A 330 8.53 -2.96 25.24
CA THR A 330 7.82 -3.75 26.27
C THR A 330 6.87 -4.82 25.71
N GLU A 331 6.63 -4.87 24.40
CA GLU A 331 5.79 -5.90 23.77
C GLU A 331 6.58 -7.03 23.10
N VAL A 332 7.91 -7.03 23.21
CA VAL A 332 8.71 -8.20 22.84
C VAL A 332 8.76 -9.16 24.03
N GLU A 333 7.71 -9.98 24.16
CA GLU A 333 7.53 -11.09 25.09
C GLU A 333 8.57 -12.21 24.81
N GLY A 334 9.86 -11.93 25.03
CA GLY A 334 10.94 -12.88 24.76
C GLY A 334 12.20 -12.72 25.61
N ARG A 335 12.33 -11.64 26.40
CA ARG A 335 13.56 -11.32 27.16
C ARG A 335 13.51 -11.57 28.67
N LYS A 336 12.73 -12.56 29.13
CA LYS A 336 12.70 -12.97 30.56
C LYS A 336 13.22 -14.38 30.85
N LEU A 337 13.92 -15.03 29.92
CA LEU A 337 14.61 -16.29 30.19
C LEU A 337 16.12 -16.07 30.04
N HIS A 338 16.87 -16.54 31.03
CA HIS A 338 18.34 -16.47 31.18
C HIS A 338 18.91 -15.33 32.05
N ALA A 339 18.30 -15.11 33.21
CA ALA A 339 19.04 -14.70 34.41
C ALA A 339 18.96 -15.82 35.45
N ARG A 340 19.86 -16.79 35.35
CA ARG A 340 20.30 -17.66 36.44
C ARG A 340 21.78 -17.94 36.26
#